data_AF-A0A2S9EUZ0-F1
#
_entry.id   AF-A0A2S9EUZ0-F1
#
_cell.length_a   1.000
_cell.length_b   1.000
_cell.length_c   1.000
_cell.angle_alpha   90.00
_cell.angle_beta   90.00
_cell.angle_gamma   90.00
#
_symmetry.space_group_name_H-M   'P 1'
#
loop_
_entity.id
_entity.type
_entity.pdbx_description
1 polymer ?
#
loop_
_entity_poly.entity_id
_entity_poly.type
_entity_poly.pdbx_seq_one_letter_code
_entity_poly.pdbx_strand_id
1 'polypeptide(L)' 'MGQDDDTVYCDIQMPLAQGRELLELVNALRESNAHTRLDKVFKHMQDELSMSIDFVENPPTRNSSGPTHH' A
#
# COMPACT_ATOMS: atom_id res chain seq x y z
N MET A 1 20.29 16.51 11.85
CA MET A 1 19.83 15.87 10.60
C MET A 1 20.78 14.72 10.33
N GLY A 2 20.25 13.50 10.19
CA GLY A 2 21.05 12.29 10.07
C GLY A 2 20.37 11.14 10.80
N GLN A 3 19.42 10.49 10.13
CA GLN A 3 18.88 9.18 10.50
C GLN A 3 18.82 8.37 9.21
N ASP A 4 19.96 7.78 8.85
CA ASP A 4 20.16 6.64 7.93
C ASP A 4 19.09 6.47 6.83
N ASP A 5 19.30 7.26 5.78
CA ASP A 5 18.59 7.37 4.51
C ASP A 5 18.78 6.16 3.55
N ASP A 6 18.72 4.91 4.04
CA ASP A 6 18.83 3.72 3.16
C ASP A 6 17.46 3.07 2.89
N THR A 7 16.41 3.88 2.71
CA THR A 7 15.07 3.38 2.36
C THR A 7 14.93 3.28 0.84
N VAL A 8 14.55 2.10 0.34
CA VAL A 8 14.21 1.90 -1.06
C VAL A 8 12.74 2.28 -1.28
N TYR A 9 12.49 3.20 -2.21
CA TYR A 9 11.15 3.59 -2.63
C TYR A 9 10.85 3.00 -4.01
N CYS A 10 9.69 2.35 -4.15
CA CYS A 10 9.23 1.77 -5.40
C CYS A 10 7.81 2.27 -5.71
N ASP A 11 7.61 2.93 -6.85
CA ASP A 11 6.28 3.17 -7.40
C ASP A 11 5.87 1.94 -8.22
N ILE A 12 4.73 1.34 -7.89
CA ILE A 12 4.25 0.12 -8.55
C ILE A 12 2.83 0.39 -9.06
N GLN A 13 2.67 0.31 -10.37
CA GLN A 13 1.37 0.42 -11.04
C GLN A 13 0.97 -0.93 -11.62
N MET A 14 -0.29 -1.32 -11.42
CA MET A 14 -0.83 -2.58 -11.91
C MET A 14 -2.35 -2.50 -12.10
N PRO A 15 -2.96 -3.35 -12.94
CA PRO A 15 -4.41 -3.53 -13.00
C PRO A 15 -5.00 -3.98 -11.66
N LEU A 16 -6.25 -3.61 -11.39
CA LEU A 16 -6.95 -3.93 -10.13
C LEU A 16 -6.90 -5.41 -9.75
N ALA A 17 -7.08 -6.31 -10.74
CA ALA A 17 -7.01 -7.75 -10.51
C ALA A 17 -5.62 -8.21 -9.99
N GLN A 18 -4.55 -7.66 -10.55
CA GLN A 18 -3.19 -7.94 -10.10
C GLN A 18 -2.91 -7.32 -8.73
N GLY A 19 -3.49 -6.15 -8.44
CA GLY A 19 -3.45 -5.54 -7.11
C GLY A 19 -4.04 -6.43 -6.04
N ARG A 20 -5.23 -6.99 -6.30
CA ARG A 20 -5.89 -7.95 -5.38
C ARG A 20 -5.04 -9.21 -5.17
N GLU A 21 -4.54 -9.80 -6.25
CA GLU A 21 -3.67 -10.99 -6.19
C GLU A 21 -2.38 -10.71 -5.40
N LEU A 22 -1.74 -9.55 -5.63
CA LEU A 22 -0.54 -9.16 -4.88
C LEU A 22 -0.85 -8.95 -3.40
N LEU A 23 -1.99 -8.34 -3.04
CA LEU A 23 -2.40 -8.18 -1.66
C LEU A 23 -2.59 -9.53 -0.96
N GLU A 24 -3.25 -10.50 -1.62
CA GLU A 24 -3.40 -11.86 -1.12
C GLU A 24 -2.04 -12.54 -0.88
N LEU A 25 -1.11 -12.40 -1.82
CA LEU A 25 0.24 -12.94 -1.69
C LEU A 25 1.00 -12.31 -0.50
N VAL A 26 0.95 -10.97 -0.35
CA VAL A 26 1.60 -10.28 0.76
C VAL A 26 1.00 -10.70 2.10
N ASN A 27 -0.32 -10.89 2.18
CA ASN A 27 -0.99 -11.43 3.37
C ASN A 27 -0.45 -12.80 3.75
N ALA A 28 -0.41 -13.72 2.78
CA ALA A 28 0.12 -15.06 3.01
C ALA A 28 1.60 -15.04 3.44
N LEU A 29 2.43 -14.19 2.82
CA LEU A 29 3.84 -14.03 3.19
C LEU A 29 4.00 -13.53 4.62
N ARG A 30 3.18 -12.56 5.04
CA ARG A 30 3.24 -12.03 6.41
C ARG A 30 2.76 -13.06 7.43
N GLU A 31 1.63 -13.72 7.18
CA GLU A 31 1.07 -14.75 8.05
C GLU A 31 2.00 -15.96 8.21
N SER A 32 2.79 -16.28 7.18
CA SER A 32 3.77 -17.37 7.24
C SER A 32 4.84 -17.19 8.32
N ASN A 33 5.09 -15.94 8.76
CA ASN A 33 6.18 -15.58 9.67
C ASN A 33 7.59 -16.02 9.21
N ALA A 34 7.74 -16.44 7.95
CA ALA A 34 9.01 -16.95 7.42
C ALA A 34 10.06 -15.83 7.20
N HIS A 35 9.62 -14.58 7.10
CA HIS A 35 10.47 -13.43 6.79
C HIS A 35 10.31 -12.29 7.82
N THR A 36 10.68 -12.55 9.08
CA THR A 36 10.52 -11.59 10.19
C THR A 36 11.18 -10.23 9.96
N ARG A 37 12.30 -10.18 9.21
CA ARG A 37 12.98 -8.93 8.83
C ARG A 37 12.15 -8.06 7.87
N LEU A 38 11.16 -8.64 7.20
CA LEU A 38 10.28 -7.97 6.26
C LEU A 38 8.88 -7.71 6.82
N ASP A 39 8.58 -8.05 8.08
CA ASP A 39 7.22 -7.87 8.64
C ASP A 39 6.72 -6.42 8.50
N LYS A 40 7.56 -5.43 8.81
CA LYS A 40 7.21 -4.01 8.61
C LYS A 40 6.99 -3.66 7.14
N VAL A 41 7.78 -4.24 6.24
CA VAL A 41 7.65 -4.02 4.79
C VAL A 41 6.33 -4.62 4.30
N PHE A 42 6.02 -5.86 4.68
CA PHE A 42 4.75 -6.50 4.32
C PHE A 42 3.55 -5.74 4.89
N LYS A 43 3.62 -5.30 6.16
CA LYS A 43 2.56 -4.46 6.72
C LYS A 43 2.33 -3.19 5.91
N HIS A 44 3.39 -2.45 5.57
CA HIS A 44 3.25 -1.26 4.73
C HIS A 44 2.68 -1.60 3.34
N MET A 45 3.12 -2.69 2.72
CA MET A 45 2.55 -3.14 1.44
C MET A 45 1.06 -3.47 1.57
N GLN A 46 0.63 -4.12 2.65
CA GLN A 46 -0.79 -4.40 2.93
C GLN A 46 -1.61 -3.11 3.02
N ASP A 47 -1.13 -2.16 3.82
CA ASP A 47 -1.81 -0.89 4.05
C ASP A 47 -1.94 -0.09 2.74
N GLU A 48 -0.83 0.07 2.00
CA GLU A 48 -0.79 0.84 0.75
C GLU A 48 -1.58 0.17 -0.39
N LEU A 49 -1.47 -1.16 -0.56
CA LEU A 49 -2.23 -1.88 -1.58
C LEU A 49 -3.72 -1.86 -1.27
N SER A 50 -4.12 -2.08 -0.01
CA SER A 50 -5.53 -2.06 0.40
C SER A 50 -6.14 -0.68 0.16
N MET A 51 -5.43 0.38 0.54
CA MET A 51 -5.86 1.77 0.31
C MET A 51 -5.96 2.10 -1.18
N SER A 52 -4.97 1.68 -1.98
CA SER A 52 -4.96 1.94 -3.43
C SER A 52 -6.08 1.19 -4.16
N ILE A 53 -6.37 -0.06 -3.75
CA ILE A 53 -7.49 -0.85 -4.24
C ILE A 53 -8.82 -0.18 -3.88
N ASP A 54 -9.00 0.21 -2.60
CA ASP A 54 -10.22 0.88 -2.14
C ASP A 54 -10.46 2.20 -2.89
N PHE A 55 -9.40 2.97 -3.17
CA PHE A 55 -9.52 4.20 -3.95
C PHE A 55 -10.02 3.96 -5.38
N VAL A 56 -9.63 2.85 -6.02
CA VAL A 56 -10.08 2.48 -7.38
C VAL A 56 -11.50 1.91 -7.35
N GLU A 57 -11.84 1.11 -6.35
CA GLU A 57 -13.15 0.46 -6.21
C GLU A 57 -14.24 1.41 -5.70
N ASN A 58 -13.88 2.26 -4.75
CA ASN A 58 -14.74 3.18 -4.03
C ASN A 58 -14.16 4.61 -4.15
N PRO A 59 -14.12 5.18 -5.37
CA PRO A 59 -13.54 6.48 -5.57
C PRO A 59 -14.27 7.52 -4.70
N PRO A 60 -13.53 8.36 -3.94
CA PRO A 60 -14.15 9.35 -3.08
C PRO A 60 -15.09 10.23 -3.90
N THR A 61 -16.33 10.37 -3.44
CA THR A 61 -17.30 11.22 -4.12
C THR A 61 -16.81 12.67 -4.08
N ARG A 62 -16.78 13.33 -5.24
CA ARG A 62 -16.25 14.70 -5.46
C ARG A 62 -16.90 15.81 -4.61
N ASN A 63 -17.86 15.50 -3.76
CA ASN A 63 -18.61 16.43 -2.92
C ASN A 63 -18.11 16.56 -1.46
N SER A 64 -17.07 15.83 -1.05
CA SER A 64 -16.48 15.96 0.30
C SER A 64 -15.24 16.88 0.37
N SER A 65 -14.67 17.26 -0.78
CA SER A 65 -13.59 18.24 -0.84
C SER A 65 -14.18 19.65 -0.87
N GLY A 66 -14.37 20.25 0.31
CA GLY A 66 -14.51 21.70 0.42
C GLY A 66 -13.32 22.41 -0.25
N PRO A 67 -13.46 23.69 -0.64
CA PRO A 67 -12.43 24.38 -1.42
C PRO A 67 -11.11 24.37 -0.66
N THR A 68 -10.08 23.73 -1.24
CA THR A 68 -8.70 23.88 -0.79
C THR A 68 -8.29 25.32 -1.06
N HIS A 69 -8.19 26.10 0.02
CA HIS A 69 -7.66 27.45 -0.05
C HIS A 69 -6.15 27.34 -0.31
N HIS A 70 -5.71 27.85 -1.46
CA HIS A 70 -4.31 28.11 -1.76
C HIS A 70 -3.80 29.32 -0.96
#